data_AF-A0A7Y2U4X5-F1
#
_entry.id   AF-A0A7Y2U4X5-F1
#
_cell.length_a   1.000
_cell.length_b   1.000
_cell.length_c   1.000
_cell.angle_alpha   90.00
_cell.angle_beta   90.00
_cell.angle_gamma   90.00
#
_symmetry.space_group_name_H-M   'P 1'
#
loop_
_entity.id
_entity.type
_entity.pdbx_description
1 polymer ?
#
loop_
_entity_poly.entity_id
_entity_poly.type
_entity_poly.pdbx_seq_one_letter_code
_entity_poly.pdbx_strand_id
1 'polypeptide(L)'
;MFRTRLLAYFLVAAACSNLLFAGDPVEAVMEGCGAEIENYCNQVTLGQGRLLACFYAHEDKLSNQCVHALYDAAVALEEAVDALVYIAASCEMDIDEFCSGIEAGDGAILNCLTAKRESISEQCSTALSDVENE
;
A
#
# COMPACT_ATOMS: atom_id res chain seq x y z
N MET A 1 45.00 13.35 0.88
CA MET A 1 44.20 12.60 -0.11
C MET A 1 43.25 11.56 0.51
N PHE A 2 43.62 10.84 1.58
CA PHE A 2 42.70 9.88 2.23
C PHE A 2 41.56 10.56 3.04
N ARG A 3 41.86 11.66 3.75
CA ARG A 3 40.87 12.41 4.55
C ARG A 3 39.74 13.04 3.72
N THR A 4 40.02 13.49 2.51
CA THR A 4 39.03 14.06 1.59
C THR A 4 38.12 13.00 0.95
N ARG A 5 38.60 11.75 0.80
CA ARG A 5 37.79 10.63 0.33
C ARG A 5 36.82 10.10 1.40
N LEU A 6 37.20 10.12 2.68
CA LEU A 6 36.30 9.78 3.79
C LEU A 6 35.15 10.78 3.95
N LEU A 7 35.42 12.08 3.82
CA LEU A 7 34.38 13.12 3.90
C LEU A 7 33.35 13.02 2.76
N ALA A 8 33.79 12.67 1.55
CA ALA A 8 32.89 12.38 0.44
C ALA A 8 32.05 11.11 0.68
N TYR A 9 32.61 10.08 1.30
CA TYR A 9 31.90 8.85 1.66
C TYR A 9 30.81 9.09 2.71
N PHE A 10 31.07 9.95 3.70
CA PHE A 10 30.07 10.37 4.68
C PHE A 10 28.94 11.20 4.08
N LEU A 11 29.22 12.06 3.08
CA LEU A 11 28.19 12.82 2.37
C LEU A 11 27.28 11.92 1.51
N VAL A 12 27.82 10.87 0.90
CA VAL A 12 27.03 9.89 0.13
C VAL A 12 26.21 8.99 1.06
N ALA A 13 26.76 8.57 2.20
CA ALA A 13 26.03 7.74 3.18
C ALA A 13 24.83 8.48 3.81
N ALA A 14 24.95 9.78 4.08
CA ALA A 14 23.84 10.59 4.60
C ALA A 14 22.70 10.80 3.59
N ALA A 15 22.99 10.72 2.29
CA ALA A 15 21.96 10.78 1.24
C ALA A 15 21.19 9.45 1.08
N CYS A 16 21.75 8.33 1.56
CA CYS A 16 21.07 7.03 1.56
C CYS A 16 20.24 6.76 2.83
N SER A 17 20.28 7.62 3.85
CA SER A 17 19.51 7.42 5.08
C SER A 17 17.99 7.59 4.88
N ASN A 18 17.56 8.17 3.76
CA ASN A 18 16.15 8.35 3.41
C ASN A 18 15.59 7.21 2.53
N LEU A 19 16.38 6.19 2.20
CA LEU A 19 15.94 5.03 1.40
C LEU A 19 15.30 3.90 2.24
N LEU A 20 14.84 4.21 3.45
CA LEU A 20 14.31 3.23 4.40
C LEU A 20 12.86 3.55 4.78
N PHE A 21 11.95 3.60 3.81
CA PHE A 21 10.54 3.37 4.09
C PHE A 21 9.95 2.60 2.90
N ALA A 22 9.51 1.36 3.15
CA ALA A 22 8.31 0.86 2.48
C ALA A 22 7.18 1.79 2.95
N GLY A 23 7.03 2.91 2.26
CA GLY A 23 6.03 3.92 2.58
C GLY A 23 4.64 3.40 2.24
N ASP A 24 3.63 3.91 2.93
CA ASP A 24 2.25 3.69 2.53
C ASP A 24 2.10 4.12 1.05
N PRO A 25 1.62 3.25 0.13
CA PRO A 25 1.49 3.59 -1.29
C PRO A 25 0.59 4.82 -1.51
N VAL A 26 -0.36 5.08 -0.62
CA VAL A 26 -1.19 6.28 -0.65
C VAL A 26 -0.35 7.52 -0.33
N GLU A 27 0.52 7.45 0.68
CA GLU A 27 1.42 8.56 1.02
C GLU A 27 2.39 8.86 -0.12
N ALA A 28 2.96 7.82 -0.74
CA ALA A 28 3.83 7.96 -1.90
C ALA A 28 3.14 8.68 -3.07
N VAL A 29 1.87 8.36 -3.36
CA VAL A 29 1.08 9.06 -4.38
C VAL A 29 0.79 10.51 -3.98
N MET A 30 0.42 10.75 -2.72
CA MET A 30 0.12 12.10 -2.24
C MET A 30 1.34 13.03 -2.30
N GLU A 31 2.54 12.51 -2.00
CA GLU A 31 3.79 13.25 -2.14
C GLU A 31 4.19 13.40 -3.61
N GLY A 32 4.25 12.30 -4.36
CA GLY A 32 4.72 12.26 -5.74
C GLY A 32 3.84 13.05 -6.71
N CYS A 33 2.54 13.16 -6.42
CA CYS A 33 1.55 13.89 -7.22
C CYS A 33 1.11 15.22 -6.58
N GLY A 34 1.83 15.74 -5.58
CA GLY A 34 1.39 16.92 -4.83
C GLY A 34 1.10 18.13 -5.71
N ALA A 35 1.91 18.35 -6.75
CA ALA A 35 1.70 19.45 -7.70
C ALA A 35 0.43 19.25 -8.54
N GLU A 36 0.15 18.03 -8.99
CA GLU A 36 -1.05 17.70 -9.77
C GLU A 36 -2.32 17.80 -8.91
N ILE A 37 -2.22 17.38 -7.65
CA ILE A 37 -3.30 17.52 -6.67
C ILE A 37 -3.64 18.99 -6.48
N GLU A 38 -2.65 19.84 -6.24
CA GLU A 38 -2.86 21.27 -6.02
C GLU A 38 -3.42 21.98 -7.26
N ASN A 39 -2.86 21.70 -8.44
CA ASN A 39 -3.17 22.47 -9.64
C ASN A 39 -4.41 21.97 -10.40
N TYR A 40 -4.73 20.67 -10.32
CA TYR A 40 -5.78 20.06 -11.15
C TYR A 40 -6.86 19.36 -10.33
N CYS A 41 -6.53 18.79 -9.16
CA CYS A 41 -7.45 17.93 -8.39
C CYS A 41 -7.85 18.49 -7.02
N ASN A 42 -7.62 19.77 -6.72
CA ASN A 42 -7.83 20.33 -5.37
C ASN A 42 -9.29 20.35 -4.89
N GLN A 43 -10.25 20.21 -5.81
CA GLN A 43 -11.69 20.14 -5.48
C GLN A 43 -12.18 18.69 -5.33
N VAL A 44 -11.32 17.70 -5.53
CA VAL A 44 -11.69 16.30 -5.45
C VAL A 44 -11.87 15.90 -3.99
N THR A 45 -13.06 15.40 -3.66
CA THR A 45 -13.28 14.72 -2.38
C THR A 45 -12.58 13.35 -2.42
N LEU A 46 -11.71 13.07 -1.46
CA LEU A 46 -10.94 11.81 -1.41
C LEU A 46 -11.85 10.58 -1.20
N GLY A 47 -11.30 9.40 -1.50
CA GLY A 47 -11.99 8.11 -1.40
C GLY A 47 -12.68 7.66 -2.69
N GLN A 48 -13.09 6.37 -2.72
CA GLN A 48 -13.80 5.74 -3.84
C GLN A 48 -13.15 5.96 -5.22
N GLY A 49 -11.81 6.01 -5.27
CA GLY A 49 -11.07 6.19 -6.52
C GLY A 49 -11.22 7.56 -7.19
N ARG A 50 -11.88 8.55 -6.56
CA ARG A 50 -12.13 9.86 -7.20
C ARG A 50 -10.86 10.63 -7.53
N LEU A 51 -9.82 10.52 -6.70
CA LEU A 51 -8.54 11.15 -6.99
C LEU A 51 -7.87 10.52 -8.21
N LEU A 52 -7.87 9.19 -8.31
CA LEU A 52 -7.36 8.48 -9.47
C LEU A 52 -8.15 8.82 -10.74
N ALA A 53 -9.47 8.98 -10.65
CA ALA A 53 -10.29 9.43 -11.77
C ALA A 53 -9.93 10.85 -12.23
N CYS A 54 -9.55 11.75 -11.30
CA CYS A 54 -9.04 13.07 -11.66
C CYS A 54 -7.69 13.00 -12.38
N PHE A 55 -6.76 12.18 -11.88
CA PHE A 55 -5.49 11.95 -12.58
C PHE A 55 -5.69 11.39 -13.98
N TYR A 56 -6.62 10.44 -14.14
CA TYR A 56 -6.99 9.91 -15.46
C TYR A 56 -7.55 10.99 -16.40
N ALA A 57 -8.42 11.88 -15.89
CA ALA A 57 -8.97 12.98 -16.69
C ALA A 57 -7.93 14.05 -17.09
N HIS A 58 -6.81 14.12 -16.35
CA HIS A 58 -5.72 15.05 -16.56
C HIS A 58 -4.39 14.32 -16.87
N GLU A 59 -4.46 13.15 -17.52
CA GLU A 59 -3.29 12.30 -17.76
C GLU A 59 -2.17 13.02 -18.53
N ASP A 60 -2.53 13.96 -19.41
CA ASP A 60 -1.60 14.78 -20.20
C ASP A 60 -0.90 15.89 -19.38
N LYS A 61 -1.32 16.08 -18.12
CA LYS A 61 -0.79 17.08 -17.19
C LYS A 61 0.04 16.49 -16.05
N LEU A 62 0.15 15.16 -15.97
CA LEU A 62 0.90 14.51 -14.90
C LEU A 62 2.41 14.64 -15.14
N SER A 63 3.15 15.04 -14.12
CA SER A 63 4.61 14.99 -14.14
C SER A 63 5.13 13.55 -14.13
N ASN A 64 6.36 13.35 -14.61
CA ASN A 64 7.02 12.04 -14.55
C ASN A 64 7.15 11.52 -13.11
N GLN A 65 7.28 12.43 -12.13
CA GLN A 65 7.33 12.07 -10.72
C GLN A 65 5.99 11.47 -10.27
N CYS A 66 4.88 12.15 -10.58
CA CYS A 66 3.54 11.65 -10.27
C CYS A 66 3.25 10.32 -10.96
N VAL A 67 3.60 10.19 -12.24
CA VAL A 67 3.43 8.93 -12.98
C VAL A 67 4.22 7.78 -12.34
N HIS A 68 5.45 8.03 -11.89
CA HIS A 68 6.26 7.01 -11.22
C HIS A 68 5.65 6.60 -9.87
N ALA A 69 5.20 7.57 -9.07
CA ALA A 69 4.53 7.29 -7.80
C ALA A 69 3.24 6.50 -7.99
N LEU A 70 2.45 6.83 -9.02
CA LEU A 70 1.25 6.06 -9.38
C LEU A 70 1.58 4.63 -9.81
N TYR A 71 2.67 4.43 -10.54
CA TYR A 71 3.12 3.10 -10.95
C TYR A 71 3.57 2.27 -9.75
N ASP A 72 4.42 2.83 -8.88
CA ASP A 72 4.91 2.12 -7.70
C ASP A 72 3.75 1.75 -6.75
N ALA A 73 2.78 2.65 -6.57
CA ALA A 73 1.58 2.36 -5.81
C ALA A 73 0.68 1.30 -6.46
N ALA A 74 0.62 1.24 -7.79
CA ALA A 74 -0.13 0.20 -8.49
C ALA A 74 0.50 -1.19 -8.28
N VAL A 75 1.83 -1.28 -8.31
CA VAL A 75 2.56 -2.53 -8.02
C VAL A 75 2.30 -2.97 -6.57
N ALA A 76 2.43 -2.06 -5.60
CA ALA A 76 2.17 -2.38 -4.19
C ALA A 76 0.71 -2.81 -3.95
N LEU A 77 -0.25 -2.21 -4.67
CA LEU A 77 -1.65 -2.60 -4.59
C LEU A 77 -1.88 -4.00 -5.17
N GLU A 78 -1.22 -4.36 -6.27
CA GLU A 78 -1.29 -5.69 -6.87
C GLU A 78 -0.81 -6.77 -5.89
N GLU A 79 0.34 -6.55 -5.25
CA GLU A 79 0.89 -7.44 -4.21
C GLU A 79 -0.09 -7.60 -3.03
N ALA A 80 -0.66 -6.50 -2.55
CA ALA A 80 -1.66 -6.53 -1.48
C ALA A 80 -2.94 -7.28 -1.88
N VAL A 81 -3.39 -7.15 -3.13
CA VAL A 81 -4.56 -7.87 -3.64
C VAL A 81 -4.27 -9.37 -3.72
N ASP A 82 -3.09 -9.77 -4.17
CA ASP A 82 -2.70 -11.18 -4.23
C ASP A 82 -2.67 -11.82 -2.83
N ALA A 83 -2.13 -11.12 -1.84
CA ALA A 83 -2.18 -11.53 -0.44
C ALA A 83 -3.61 -11.70 0.09
N LEU A 84 -4.50 -10.75 -0.22
CA LEU A 84 -5.91 -10.83 0.17
C LEU A 84 -6.64 -11.99 -0.51
N VAL A 85 -6.35 -12.26 -1.79
CA VAL A 85 -6.91 -13.41 -2.52
C VAL A 85 -6.47 -14.73 -1.87
N TYR A 86 -5.19 -14.84 -1.51
CA TYR A 86 -4.67 -16.01 -0.82
C TYR A 86 -5.35 -16.25 0.54
N ILE A 87 -5.51 -15.19 1.34
CA ILE A 87 -6.25 -15.27 2.61
C ILE A 87 -7.71 -15.66 2.37
N ALA A 88 -8.41 -14.99 1.46
CA ALA A 88 -9.82 -15.25 1.18
C ALA A 88 -10.07 -16.70 0.75
N ALA A 89 -9.21 -17.24 -0.12
CA ALA A 89 -9.29 -18.63 -0.56
C ALA A 89 -8.96 -19.63 0.57
N SER A 90 -7.97 -19.33 1.41
CA SER A 90 -7.54 -20.20 2.50
C SER A 90 -8.49 -20.18 3.71
N CYS A 91 -9.27 -19.10 3.85
CA CYS A 91 -10.14 -18.84 4.98
C CYS A 91 -11.65 -18.91 4.64
N GLU A 92 -12.04 -19.34 3.44
CA GLU A 92 -13.44 -19.30 2.97
C GLU A 92 -14.44 -19.88 3.99
N MET A 93 -14.18 -21.09 4.50
CA MET A 93 -15.04 -21.74 5.50
C MET A 93 -15.05 -20.99 6.84
N ASP A 94 -13.90 -20.48 7.27
CA ASP A 94 -13.75 -19.73 8.52
C ASP A 94 -14.45 -18.36 8.45
N ILE A 95 -14.43 -17.71 7.28
CA ILE A 95 -15.17 -16.47 7.03
C ILE A 95 -16.68 -16.73 7.16
N ASP A 96 -17.19 -17.79 6.55
CA ASP A 96 -18.60 -18.13 6.62
C ASP A 96 -19.05 -18.47 8.05
N GLU A 97 -18.25 -19.26 8.77
CA GLU A 97 -18.58 -19.70 10.13
C GLU A 97 -18.48 -18.58 11.16
N PHE A 98 -17.42 -17.76 11.11
CA PHE A 98 -17.12 -16.81 12.17
C PHE A 98 -17.39 -15.34 11.82
N CYS A 99 -17.44 -14.99 10.52
CA CYS A 99 -17.41 -13.60 10.05
C CYS A 99 -18.54 -13.24 9.07
N SER A 100 -19.50 -14.13 8.78
CA SER A 100 -20.58 -13.91 7.80
C SER A 100 -21.52 -12.73 8.08
N GLY A 101 -21.56 -12.23 9.32
CA GLY A 101 -22.34 -11.05 9.71
C GLY A 101 -21.59 -9.71 9.58
N ILE A 102 -20.33 -9.72 9.15
CA ILE A 102 -19.48 -8.54 9.05
C ILE A 102 -19.65 -7.90 7.67
N GLU A 103 -19.95 -6.61 7.65
CA GLU A 103 -19.97 -5.82 6.41
C GLU A 103 -18.54 -5.68 5.88
N ALA A 104 -18.35 -6.01 4.61
CA ALA A 104 -17.04 -5.92 3.95
C ALA A 104 -16.64 -4.46 3.71
N GLY A 105 -15.33 -4.20 3.82
CA GLY A 105 -14.74 -2.86 3.72
C GLY A 105 -13.76 -2.61 4.87
N ASP A 106 -12.84 -1.67 4.68
CA ASP A 106 -11.90 -1.19 5.71
C ASP A 106 -11.17 -2.30 6.50
N GLY A 107 -10.92 -3.46 5.86
CA GLY A 107 -10.27 -4.62 6.48
C GLY A 107 -11.11 -5.35 7.53
N ALA A 108 -12.43 -5.12 7.61
CA ALA A 108 -13.28 -5.68 8.68
C ALA A 108 -13.29 -7.21 8.76
N ILE A 109 -13.31 -7.90 7.61
CA ILE A 109 -13.25 -9.38 7.56
C ILE A 109 -11.90 -9.88 8.05
N LEU A 110 -10.80 -9.25 7.61
CA LEU A 110 -9.45 -9.60 8.05
C LEU A 110 -9.31 -9.42 9.57
N ASN A 111 -9.80 -8.30 10.11
CA ASN A 111 -9.83 -8.04 11.56
C ASN A 111 -10.65 -9.11 12.33
N CYS A 112 -11.77 -9.56 11.75
CA CYS A 112 -12.57 -10.64 12.34
C CYS A 112 -11.78 -11.95 12.39
N LEU A 113 -11.15 -12.35 11.29
CA LEU A 113 -10.32 -13.57 11.22
C LEU A 113 -9.15 -13.49 12.23
N THR A 114 -8.44 -12.36 12.30
CA THR A 114 -7.36 -12.16 13.26
C THR A 114 -7.85 -12.22 14.71
N ALA A 115 -9.03 -11.69 15.03
CA ALA A 115 -9.64 -11.81 16.35
C ALA A 115 -10.09 -13.25 16.68
N LYS A 116 -10.27 -14.09 15.66
CA LYS A 116 -10.68 -15.50 15.77
C LYS A 116 -9.52 -16.46 15.54
N ARG A 117 -8.26 -16.00 15.58
CA ARG A 117 -7.07 -16.80 15.22
C ARG A 117 -6.95 -18.15 15.94
N GLU A 118 -7.45 -18.25 17.18
CA GLU A 118 -7.46 -19.52 17.94
C GLU A 118 -8.62 -20.47 17.58
N SER A 119 -9.63 -19.97 16.87
CA SER A 119 -10.86 -20.69 16.50
C SER A 119 -10.93 -21.08 15.02
N ILE A 120 -10.19 -20.38 14.16
CA ILE A 120 -10.11 -20.67 12.72
C ILE A 120 -9.26 -21.92 12.44
N SER A 121 -9.40 -22.46 11.23
CA SER A 121 -8.61 -23.59 10.75
C SER A 121 -7.11 -23.30 10.72
N GLU A 122 -6.29 -24.36 10.82
CA GLU A 122 -4.82 -24.27 10.68
C GLU A 122 -4.42 -23.69 9.30
N GLN A 123 -5.19 -24.01 8.26
CA GLN A 123 -4.98 -23.48 6.91
C GLN A 123 -5.14 -21.95 6.90
N CYS A 124 -6.24 -21.44 7.46
CA CYS A 124 -6.47 -20.00 7.52
C CYS A 124 -5.45 -19.29 8.44
N SER A 125 -5.15 -19.86 9.60
CA SER A 125 -4.12 -19.34 10.51
C SER A 125 -2.74 -19.24 9.84
N THR A 126 -2.37 -20.24 9.05
CA THR A 126 -1.12 -20.24 8.28
C THR A 126 -1.15 -19.13 7.24
N ALA A 127 -2.23 -19.01 6.45
CA ALA A 127 -2.33 -17.96 5.44
C ALA A 127 -2.25 -16.54 6.02
N LEU A 128 -2.87 -16.28 7.18
CA LEU A 128 -2.72 -15.01 7.89
C LEU A 128 -1.26 -14.76 8.33
N SER A 129 -0.57 -15.82 8.77
CA SER A 129 0.81 -15.73 9.22
C SER A 129 1.78 -15.52 8.07
N ASP A 130 1.55 -16.15 6.92
CA ASP A 130 2.39 -15.99 5.74
C ASP A 130 2.39 -14.52 5.29
N VAL A 131 1.21 -13.90 5.19
CA VAL A 131 1.05 -12.50 4.74
C VAL A 131 1.54 -11.48 5.77
N GLU A 132 1.40 -11.75 7.07
CA GLU A 132 1.89 -10.83 8.12
C GLU A 132 3.42 -10.72 8.21
N ASN A 133 4.14 -11.74 7.71
CA ASN A 133 5.60 -11.84 7.84
C ASN A 133 6.35 -11.47 6.55
N GLU A 134 5.66 -10.99 5.52
CA GLU A 134 6.23 -10.41 4.29
C GLU A 134 6.50 -8.90 4.45
#